data_AF-A0AA36PPE3-F1
#
_entry.id   AF-A0AA36PPE3-F1
#
_cell.length_a   1.000
_cell.length_b   1.000
_cell.length_c   1.000
_cell.angle_alpha   90.00
_cell.angle_beta   90.00
_cell.angle_gamma   90.00
#
_symmetry.space_group_name_H-M   'P 1'
#
loop_
_entity.id
_entity.type
_entity.pdbx_description
1 polymer ?
#
loop_
_entity_poly.entity_id
_entity_poly.type
_entity_poly.pdbx_seq_one_letter_code
_entity_poly.pdbx_strand_id
1 'polypeptide(L)'
;MISNYDREILLERKNAAKHVISKLRPLKIRSTNNPFDRVSKRKVEAFSNGRSSGPQDLYTVEQRTLATKIGNCDEKGKVCLVTLMELQKIGDLSRSDHKINFCKSFFFDGITGLNYGYDHVYIIISDPGPFIPTSLKAFGKTAVVVDGWTEDWYFPNIGFTERENISLNLTNIPSIRQKIVRDRIEKHIITPYHNAVQRQVDRGRVFDNHLFNIHCKYELDFFADYKNNSRSSKYDRLRRVDPQKTIKGRW
;
A
#
# COMPACT_ATOMS: atom_id res chain seq x y z
N MET A 1 -15.53 -22.06 0.48
CA MET A 1 -14.60 -23.14 0.07
C MET A 1 -13.77 -22.62 -1.10
N ILE A 2 -12.44 -22.80 -1.06
CA ILE A 2 -11.50 -22.34 -2.10
C ILE A 2 -11.30 -23.49 -3.08
N SER A 3 -11.66 -23.27 -4.35
CA SER A 3 -11.49 -24.26 -5.43
C SER A 3 -10.02 -24.40 -5.83
N ASN A 4 -9.68 -25.43 -6.60
CA ASN A 4 -8.33 -25.56 -7.15
C ASN A 4 -7.96 -24.39 -8.07
N TYR A 5 -8.92 -23.91 -8.88
CA TYR A 5 -8.74 -22.72 -9.71
C TYR A 5 -8.42 -21.48 -8.85
N ASP A 6 -9.15 -21.28 -7.75
CA ASP A 6 -8.85 -20.17 -6.82
C ASP A 6 -7.43 -20.28 -6.24
N ARG A 7 -6.92 -21.50 -5.99
CA ARG A 7 -5.55 -21.71 -5.46
C ARG A 7 -4.49 -21.29 -6.47
N GLU A 8 -4.68 -21.60 -7.74
CA GLU A 8 -3.79 -21.19 -8.83
C GLU A 8 -3.74 -19.66 -8.93
N ILE A 9 -4.91 -19.01 -9.00
CA ILE A 9 -5.03 -17.55 -9.04
C ILE A 9 -4.36 -16.89 -7.83
N LEU A 10 -4.56 -17.45 -6.62
CA LEU A 10 -3.94 -16.95 -5.40
C LEU A 10 -2.41 -17.07 -5.43
N LEU A 11 -1.89 -18.18 -5.95
CA LEU A 11 -0.44 -18.39 -6.09
C LEU A 11 0.19 -17.41 -7.05
N GLU A 12 -0.38 -17.23 -8.25
CA GLU A 12 0.12 -16.31 -9.26
C GLU A 12 0.18 -14.88 -8.71
N ARG A 13 -0.94 -14.42 -8.13
CA ARG A 13 -1.05 -13.10 -7.50
C ARG A 13 -0.07 -12.92 -6.34
N LYS A 14 0.10 -13.93 -5.48
CA LYS A 14 1.09 -13.91 -4.40
C LYS A 14 2.51 -13.79 -4.95
N ASN A 15 2.86 -14.59 -5.95
CA ASN A 15 4.20 -14.62 -6.51
C ASN A 15 4.55 -13.31 -7.20
N ALA A 16 3.62 -12.74 -7.97
CA ALA A 16 3.77 -11.41 -8.56
C ALA A 16 3.95 -10.32 -7.49
N ALA A 17 3.10 -10.30 -6.46
CA ALA A 17 3.22 -9.36 -5.35
C ALA A 17 4.57 -9.48 -4.63
N LYS A 18 5.01 -10.70 -4.33
CA LYS A 18 6.32 -10.95 -3.69
C LYS A 18 7.48 -10.52 -4.57
N HIS A 19 7.43 -10.79 -5.87
CA HIS A 19 8.46 -10.38 -6.84
C HIS A 19 8.62 -8.87 -6.90
N VAL A 20 7.50 -8.15 -6.91
CA VAL A 20 7.51 -6.69 -6.92
C VAL A 20 8.13 -6.13 -5.64
N ILE A 21 7.72 -6.64 -4.48
CA ILE A 21 8.26 -6.19 -3.20
C ILE A 21 9.74 -6.58 -3.03
N SER A 22 10.16 -7.75 -3.52
CA SER A 22 11.56 -8.18 -3.47
C SER A 22 12.45 -7.37 -4.42
N LYS A 23 11.92 -6.88 -5.55
CA LYS A 23 12.61 -5.89 -6.40
C LYS A 23 12.66 -4.50 -5.77
N LEU A 24 11.60 -4.07 -5.08
CA LEU A 24 11.51 -2.73 -4.51
C LEU A 24 12.44 -2.54 -3.30
N ARG A 25 12.44 -3.50 -2.35
CA ARG A 25 13.16 -3.39 -1.06
C ARG A 25 14.66 -3.07 -1.20
N PRO A 26 15.44 -3.74 -2.08
CA PRO A 26 16.86 -3.46 -2.26
C PRO A 26 17.15 -2.04 -2.78
N LEU A 27 16.18 -1.41 -3.46
CA LEU A 27 16.35 -0.05 -3.99
C LEU A 27 16.43 1.00 -2.88
N LYS A 28 15.93 0.69 -1.66
CA LYS A 28 15.96 1.59 -0.49
C LYS A 28 15.45 3.00 -0.83
N ILE A 29 14.36 3.08 -1.60
CA ILE A 29 13.72 4.36 -1.96
C ILE A 29 13.18 4.98 -0.69
N ARG A 30 13.69 6.15 -0.31
CA ARG A 30 13.27 6.85 0.91
C ARG A 30 11.97 7.59 0.66
N SER A 31 11.06 7.53 1.63
CA SER A 31 9.76 8.17 1.46
C SER A 31 9.74 9.59 1.99
N THR A 32 9.39 10.55 1.12
CA THR A 32 9.28 11.98 1.47
C THR A 32 8.11 12.27 2.41
N ASN A 33 7.12 11.37 2.42
CA ASN A 33 5.92 11.41 3.25
C ASN A 33 5.98 10.38 4.39
N ASN A 34 7.16 9.85 4.70
CA ASN A 34 7.31 8.85 5.74
C ASN A 34 7.68 9.52 7.07
N PRO A 35 6.78 9.53 8.07
CA PRO A 35 7.12 10.03 9.41
C PRO A 35 8.24 9.22 10.10
N PHE A 36 8.55 8.02 9.59
CA PHE A 36 9.57 7.11 10.09
C PHE A 36 10.96 7.29 9.43
N ASP A 37 11.06 8.04 8.33
CA ASP A 37 12.33 8.36 7.67
C ASP A 37 12.59 9.87 7.72
N ARG A 38 13.58 10.31 8.51
CA ARG A 38 14.01 11.71 8.51
C ARG A 38 14.71 12.05 7.20
N VAL A 39 13.97 12.60 6.23
CA VAL A 39 14.53 13.25 5.04
C VAL A 39 14.77 14.73 5.36
N SER A 40 15.93 15.28 4.98
CA SER A 40 16.22 16.70 5.24
C SER A 40 15.27 17.62 4.46
N LYS A 41 14.88 18.77 5.06
CA LYS A 41 13.96 19.75 4.45
C LYS A 41 14.37 20.14 3.02
N ARG A 42 15.66 20.42 2.81
CA ARG A 42 16.23 20.76 1.50
C ARG A 42 16.01 19.65 0.44
N LYS A 43 16.08 18.38 0.83
CA LYS A 43 15.79 17.26 -0.07
C LYS A 43 14.30 17.13 -0.34
N VAL A 44 13.44 17.36 0.65
CA VAL A 44 11.98 17.37 0.46
C VAL A 44 11.55 18.49 -0.48
N GLU A 45 12.09 19.71 -0.33
CA GLU A 45 11.79 20.87 -1.19
C GLU A 45 12.27 20.67 -2.62
N ALA A 46 13.53 20.23 -2.82
CA ALA A 46 14.05 19.93 -4.15
C ALA A 46 13.21 18.86 -4.88
N PHE A 47 12.69 17.87 -4.13
CA PHE A 47 11.77 16.87 -4.66
C PHE A 47 10.38 17.40 -4.97
N SER A 48 9.82 18.21 -4.06
CA SER A 48 8.52 18.85 -4.25
C SER A 48 8.51 19.72 -5.49
N ASN A 49 9.60 20.45 -5.74
CA ASN A 49 9.78 21.26 -6.94
C ASN A 49 9.86 20.38 -8.20
N GLY A 50 10.65 19.30 -8.19
CA GLY A 50 10.74 18.35 -9.30
C GLY A 50 9.41 17.65 -9.64
N ARG A 51 8.55 17.40 -8.64
CA ARG A 51 7.18 16.89 -8.85
C ARG A 51 6.27 17.90 -9.54
N SER A 52 6.46 19.19 -9.27
CA SER A 52 5.56 20.26 -9.72
C SER A 52 5.91 20.74 -11.14
N SER A 53 7.17 20.59 -11.57
CA SER A 53 7.66 21.12 -12.85
C SER A 53 8.03 20.06 -13.90
N GLY A 54 8.05 18.77 -13.55
CA GLY A 54 8.47 17.68 -14.44
C GLY A 54 7.30 16.86 -15.02
N PRO A 55 7.55 16.06 -16.09
CA PRO A 55 6.54 15.14 -16.63
C PRO A 55 6.03 14.16 -15.56
N GLN A 56 4.74 13.83 -15.64
CA GLN A 56 4.03 13.00 -14.66
C GLN A 56 3.53 11.67 -15.22
N ASP A 57 3.97 11.29 -16.42
CA ASP A 57 3.67 9.98 -16.98
C ASP A 57 4.32 8.86 -16.17
N LEU A 58 3.80 7.64 -16.34
CA LEU A 58 4.17 6.48 -15.53
C LEU A 58 5.69 6.20 -15.56
N TYR A 59 6.27 6.14 -16.76
CA TYR A 59 7.66 5.71 -16.95
C TYR A 59 8.65 6.79 -16.54
N THR A 60 8.37 8.07 -16.81
CA THR A 60 9.25 9.16 -16.37
C THR A 60 9.29 9.25 -14.84
N VAL A 61 8.15 9.12 -14.17
CA VAL A 61 8.10 9.16 -12.69
C VAL A 61 8.81 7.97 -12.08
N GLU A 62 8.66 6.78 -12.67
CA GLU A 62 9.37 5.57 -12.25
C GLU A 62 10.89 5.75 -12.37
N GLN A 63 11.40 6.16 -13.54
CA GLN A 63 12.83 6.37 -13.79
C GLN A 63 13.42 7.43 -12.85
N ARG A 64 12.70 8.53 -12.63
CA ARG A 64 13.11 9.58 -11.68
C ARG A 64 13.20 9.02 -10.25
N THR A 65 12.22 8.22 -9.83
CA THR A 65 12.20 7.59 -8.51
C THR A 65 13.38 6.62 -8.35
N LEU A 66 13.69 5.83 -9.38
CA LEU A 66 14.82 4.92 -9.41
C LEU A 66 16.18 5.64 -9.39
N ALA A 67 16.34 6.71 -10.17
CA ALA A 67 17.59 7.46 -10.26
C ALA A 67 17.91 8.16 -8.94
N THR A 68 16.88 8.68 -8.27
CA THR A 68 17.06 9.53 -7.11
C THR A 68 16.91 8.82 -5.77
N LYS A 69 16.33 7.61 -5.77
CA LYS A 69 16.02 6.81 -4.57
C LYS A 69 15.12 7.55 -3.58
N ILE A 70 14.22 8.39 -4.06
CA ILE A 70 13.27 9.15 -3.25
C ILE A 70 11.88 9.04 -3.88
N GLY A 71 10.87 8.69 -3.08
CA GLY A 71 9.51 8.43 -3.59
C GLY A 71 8.41 8.35 -2.50
N ASN A 72 7.29 9.03 -2.69
CA ASN A 72 6.08 8.89 -1.87
C ASN A 72 5.26 7.63 -2.24
N CYS A 73 4.04 7.49 -1.72
CA CYS A 73 3.17 6.35 -2.02
C CYS A 73 2.82 6.22 -3.52
N ASP A 74 2.59 7.34 -4.23
CA ASP A 74 2.36 7.34 -5.68
C ASP A 74 3.60 6.87 -6.46
N GLU A 75 4.76 7.46 -6.18
CA GLU A 75 6.00 7.19 -6.89
C GLU A 75 6.49 5.75 -6.68
N LYS A 76 6.45 5.26 -5.44
CA LYS A 76 6.75 3.85 -5.14
C LYS A 76 5.70 2.92 -5.75
N GLY A 77 4.43 3.32 -5.74
CA GLY A 77 3.35 2.61 -6.41
C GLY A 77 3.59 2.46 -7.91
N LYS A 78 4.11 3.51 -8.58
CA LYS A 78 4.47 3.46 -10.00
C LYS A 78 5.63 2.53 -10.31
N VAL A 79 6.66 2.48 -9.46
CA VAL A 79 7.74 1.48 -9.57
C VAL A 79 7.17 0.06 -9.48
N CYS A 80 6.26 -0.18 -8.53
CA CYS A 80 5.57 -1.46 -8.42
C CYS A 80 4.71 -1.78 -9.65
N LEU A 81 4.00 -0.78 -10.19
CA LEU A 81 3.12 -0.93 -11.34
C LEU A 81 3.90 -1.30 -12.59
N VAL A 82 5.01 -0.61 -12.89
CA VAL A 82 5.88 -0.94 -14.02
C VAL A 82 6.38 -2.38 -13.90
N THR A 83 6.82 -2.79 -12.72
CA THR A 83 7.28 -4.17 -12.46
C THR A 83 6.18 -5.20 -12.73
N LEU A 84 4.93 -4.95 -12.31
CA LEU A 84 3.80 -5.84 -12.58
C LEU A 84 3.43 -5.89 -14.07
N MET A 85 3.49 -4.75 -14.76
CA MET A 85 3.25 -4.68 -16.21
C MET A 85 4.31 -5.46 -17.00
N GLU A 86 5.56 -5.46 -16.54
CA GLU A 86 6.61 -6.31 -17.10
C GLU A 86 6.29 -7.80 -16.93
N LEU A 87 5.83 -8.23 -15.75
CA LEU A 87 5.41 -9.62 -15.54
C LEU A 87 4.28 -10.02 -16.50
N GLN A 88 3.31 -9.15 -16.73
CA GLN A 88 2.27 -9.40 -17.72
C GLN A 88 2.80 -9.48 -19.16
N LYS A 89 3.85 -8.72 -19.48
CA LYS A 89 4.46 -8.73 -20.82
C LYS A 89 5.19 -10.04 -21.11
N ILE A 90 5.84 -10.61 -20.09
CA ILE A 90 6.61 -11.87 -20.23
C ILE A 90 5.78 -13.13 -19.98
N GLY A 91 4.52 -12.99 -19.53
CA GLY A 91 3.60 -14.11 -19.32
C GLY A 91 3.58 -14.66 -17.89
N ASP A 92 4.39 -14.12 -16.98
CA ASP A 92 4.47 -14.54 -15.57
C ASP A 92 3.29 -14.05 -14.70
N LEU A 93 2.41 -13.22 -15.27
CA LEU A 93 1.14 -12.81 -14.69
C LEU A 93 0.10 -12.70 -15.82
N SER A 94 -0.82 -13.65 -15.91
CA SER A 94 -1.81 -13.71 -16.99
C SER A 94 -2.70 -12.46 -17.05
N ARG A 95 -2.90 -11.91 -18.26
CA ARG A 95 -3.86 -10.79 -18.50
C ARG A 95 -5.31 -11.26 -18.60
N SER A 96 -5.54 -12.50 -19.01
CA SER A 96 -6.89 -13.07 -19.09
C SER A 96 -7.46 -13.35 -17.71
N ASP A 97 -6.61 -13.57 -16.71
CA ASP A 97 -7.02 -13.96 -15.36
C ASP A 97 -6.80 -12.86 -14.32
N HIS A 98 -6.04 -11.81 -14.67
CA HIS A 98 -5.67 -10.76 -13.73
C HIS A 98 -5.76 -9.36 -14.32
N LYS A 99 -6.47 -8.50 -13.60
CA LYS A 99 -6.45 -7.05 -13.78
C LYS A 99 -5.54 -6.42 -12.73
N ILE A 100 -4.59 -5.60 -13.18
CA ILE A 100 -3.82 -4.73 -12.30
C ILE A 100 -4.54 -3.37 -12.22
N ASN A 101 -4.97 -3.00 -11.03
CA ASN A 101 -5.64 -1.75 -10.74
C ASN A 101 -4.74 -0.86 -9.90
N PHE A 102 -4.34 0.30 -10.43
CA PHE A 102 -3.68 1.31 -9.62
C PHE A 102 -4.74 2.18 -8.94
N CYS A 103 -4.74 2.19 -7.62
CA CYS A 103 -5.87 2.61 -6.80
C CYS A 103 -5.49 3.71 -5.82
N LYS A 104 -6.49 4.49 -5.39
CA LYS A 104 -6.41 5.39 -4.24
C LYS A 104 -7.60 5.20 -3.30
N SER A 105 -7.39 5.39 -2.01
CA SER A 105 -8.44 5.36 -0.98
C SER A 105 -8.94 6.75 -0.59
N PHE A 106 -8.84 7.72 -1.51
CA PHE A 106 -9.18 9.13 -1.30
C PHE A 106 -9.95 9.68 -2.49
N PHE A 107 -11.04 10.41 -2.22
CA PHE A 107 -11.79 11.13 -3.25
C PHE A 107 -12.22 12.52 -2.76
N PHE A 108 -12.39 13.42 -3.72
CA PHE A 108 -12.96 14.74 -3.49
C PHE A 108 -14.41 14.72 -3.95
N ASP A 109 -15.31 15.15 -3.07
CA ASP A 109 -16.70 15.36 -3.41
C ASP A 109 -16.86 16.78 -3.97
N GLY A 110 -17.06 16.87 -5.29
CA GLY A 110 -17.26 18.15 -5.97
C GLY A 110 -18.56 18.86 -5.63
N ILE A 111 -19.54 18.15 -5.05
CA ILE A 111 -20.82 18.72 -4.63
C ILE A 111 -20.67 19.36 -3.25
N THR A 112 -20.09 18.64 -2.29
CA THR A 112 -19.93 19.15 -0.92
C THR A 112 -18.65 19.97 -0.72
N GLY A 113 -17.71 19.93 -1.68
CA GLY A 113 -16.41 20.57 -1.55
C GLY A 113 -15.51 19.93 -0.48
N LEU A 114 -15.78 18.68 -0.09
CA LEU A 114 -15.08 18.00 1.00
C LEU A 114 -14.20 16.86 0.49
N ASN A 115 -13.15 16.59 1.25
CA ASN A 115 -12.20 15.51 1.02
C ASN A 115 -12.55 14.32 1.91
N TYR A 116 -12.72 13.15 1.31
CA TYR A 116 -13.04 11.92 2.02
C TYR A 116 -11.98 10.85 1.76
N GLY A 117 -11.68 10.07 2.80
CA GLY A 117 -10.82 8.90 2.70
C GLY A 117 -9.44 9.07 3.31
N TYR A 118 -8.55 8.15 2.94
CA TYR A 118 -7.15 8.12 3.34
C TYR A 118 -6.27 8.35 2.11
N ASP A 119 -5.48 9.43 2.12
CA ASP A 119 -4.59 9.82 1.02
C ASP A 119 -3.43 8.83 0.88
N HIS A 120 -3.72 7.74 0.20
CA HIS A 120 -2.79 6.64 0.00
C HIS A 120 -3.06 5.95 -1.34
N VAL A 121 -1.97 5.49 -1.96
CA VAL A 121 -1.95 4.91 -3.30
C VAL A 121 -1.31 3.53 -3.23
N TYR A 122 -1.96 2.56 -3.87
CA TYR A 122 -1.56 1.15 -3.84
C TYR A 122 -2.12 0.44 -5.07
N ILE A 123 -1.72 -0.81 -5.27
CA ILE A 123 -2.16 -1.63 -6.40
C ILE A 123 -3.04 -2.76 -5.88
N ILE A 124 -4.11 -3.07 -6.61
CA ILE A 124 -4.90 -4.28 -6.41
C ILE A 124 -4.77 -5.14 -7.67
N ILE A 125 -4.38 -6.41 -7.50
CA ILE A 125 -4.49 -7.41 -8.56
C ILE A 125 -5.76 -8.22 -8.27
N SER A 126 -6.72 -8.18 -9.18
CA SER A 126 -8.05 -8.77 -9.02
C SER A 126 -8.48 -9.53 -10.27
N ASP A 127 -9.67 -10.11 -10.23
CA ASP A 127 -10.29 -10.71 -11.41
C ASP A 127 -10.49 -9.62 -12.50
N PRO A 128 -10.50 -10.01 -13.79
CA PRO A 128 -10.79 -9.09 -14.88
C PRO A 128 -12.21 -8.53 -14.77
N GLY A 129 -12.33 -7.21 -14.83
CA GLY A 129 -13.62 -6.53 -14.79
C GLY A 129 -13.49 -5.01 -14.84
N PRO A 130 -14.61 -4.30 -15.05
CA PRO A 130 -14.63 -2.85 -14.94
C PRO A 130 -14.36 -2.41 -13.50
N PHE A 131 -13.55 -1.37 -13.33
CA PHE A 131 -13.28 -0.80 -12.01
C PHE A 131 -14.27 0.34 -11.74
N ILE A 132 -15.25 0.06 -10.88
CA ILE A 132 -16.19 1.02 -10.32
C ILE A 132 -15.75 1.38 -8.90
N PRO A 133 -15.82 2.67 -8.48
CA PRO A 133 -15.57 3.07 -7.10
C PRO A 133 -16.28 2.16 -6.08
N THR A 134 -15.52 1.51 -5.21
CA THR A 134 -16.06 0.44 -4.34
C THR A 134 -15.20 0.16 -3.12
N SER A 135 -15.61 -0.75 -2.25
CA SER A 135 -14.83 -1.20 -1.10
C SER A 135 -13.82 -2.29 -1.46
N LEU A 136 -12.80 -2.49 -0.62
CA LEU A 136 -11.80 -3.55 -0.81
C LEU A 136 -12.41 -4.97 -0.92
N LYS A 137 -13.57 -5.17 -0.27
CA LYS A 137 -14.31 -6.45 -0.27
C LYS A 137 -14.92 -6.80 -1.62
N ALA A 138 -15.20 -5.81 -2.47
CA ALA A 138 -15.83 -6.02 -3.77
C ALA A 138 -14.89 -6.55 -4.85
N PHE A 139 -13.57 -6.52 -4.62
CA PHE A 139 -12.57 -7.03 -5.59
C PHE A 139 -12.46 -8.56 -5.65
N GLY A 140 -13.31 -9.27 -4.91
CA GLY A 140 -13.33 -10.72 -4.87
C GLY A 140 -12.37 -11.33 -3.84
N LYS A 141 -12.62 -12.59 -3.49
CA LYS A 141 -11.88 -13.31 -2.45
C LYS A 141 -10.39 -13.53 -2.78
N THR A 142 -10.06 -13.54 -4.06
CA THR A 142 -8.70 -13.80 -4.57
C THR A 142 -7.88 -12.54 -4.81
N ALA A 143 -8.43 -11.35 -4.54
CA ALA A 143 -7.71 -10.09 -4.72
C ALA A 143 -6.45 -10.04 -3.86
N VAL A 144 -5.37 -9.45 -4.37
CA VAL A 144 -4.18 -9.12 -3.58
C VAL A 144 -3.89 -7.63 -3.67
N VAL A 145 -3.56 -7.04 -2.53
CA VAL A 145 -3.06 -5.67 -2.44
C VAL A 145 -1.54 -5.71 -2.47
N VAL A 146 -0.94 -4.81 -3.25
CA VAL A 146 0.50 -4.51 -3.27
C VAL A 146 0.68 -3.05 -2.90
N ASP A 147 1.31 -2.80 -1.77
CA ASP A 147 1.59 -1.45 -1.27
C ASP A 147 3.09 -1.17 -1.31
N GLY A 148 3.51 -0.41 -2.31
CA GLY A 148 4.92 -0.02 -2.46
C GLY A 148 5.42 0.91 -1.35
N TRP A 149 4.55 1.68 -0.71
CA TRP A 149 4.97 2.63 0.32
C TRP A 149 5.37 1.94 1.62
N THR A 150 4.57 0.96 2.04
CA THR A 150 4.83 0.14 3.23
C THR A 150 5.58 -1.15 2.91
N GLU A 151 5.93 -1.37 1.65
CA GLU A 151 6.64 -2.55 1.14
C GLU A 151 5.93 -3.85 1.52
N ASP A 152 4.61 -3.83 1.35
CA ASP A 152 3.66 -4.82 1.86
C ASP A 152 2.86 -5.47 0.74
N TRP A 153 2.34 -6.66 1.04
CA TRP A 153 1.33 -7.31 0.22
C TRP A 153 0.40 -8.15 1.10
N TYR A 154 -0.87 -8.24 0.73
CA TYR A 154 -1.81 -9.08 1.47
C TYR A 154 -3.07 -9.38 0.67
N PHE A 155 -3.68 -10.51 0.97
CA PHE A 155 -5.03 -10.83 0.53
C PHE A 155 -6.01 -10.14 1.48
N PRO A 156 -6.80 -9.13 1.06
CA PRO A 156 -7.68 -8.41 1.98
C PRO A 156 -8.91 -9.22 2.37
N ASN A 157 -9.32 -10.17 1.53
CA ASN A 157 -10.60 -10.87 1.64
C ASN A 157 -10.46 -12.34 2.07
N ILE A 158 -9.27 -12.76 2.49
CA ILE A 158 -9.02 -14.11 3.03
C ILE A 158 -8.79 -14.01 4.53
N GLY A 159 -9.62 -14.71 5.30
CA GLY A 159 -9.53 -14.76 6.77
C GLY A 159 -8.24 -15.39 7.26
N PHE A 160 -7.83 -15.10 8.49
CA PHE A 160 -6.59 -15.64 9.06
C PHE A 160 -6.58 -17.17 9.08
N THR A 161 -7.68 -17.78 9.53
CA THR A 161 -7.89 -19.24 9.55
C THR A 161 -7.82 -19.86 8.15
N GLU A 162 -8.35 -19.18 7.14
CA GLU A 162 -8.26 -19.64 5.75
C GLU A 162 -6.80 -19.59 5.26
N ARG A 163 -6.02 -18.54 5.59
CA ARG A 163 -4.61 -18.45 5.20
C ARG A 163 -3.73 -19.56 5.78
N GLU A 164 -4.05 -20.03 6.97
CA GLU A 164 -3.34 -21.13 7.64
C GLU A 164 -3.76 -22.49 7.09
N ASN A 165 -5.04 -22.66 6.77
CA ASN A 165 -5.58 -23.92 6.22
C ASN A 165 -5.25 -24.12 4.74
N ILE A 166 -4.93 -23.04 4.02
CA ILE A 166 -4.46 -23.11 2.64
C ILE A 166 -2.95 -23.42 2.66
N SER A 167 -2.54 -24.57 2.13
CA SER A 167 -1.14 -25.02 2.01
C SER A 167 -0.21 -24.09 1.19
N LEU A 168 -0.73 -22.96 0.73
CA LEU A 168 -0.04 -21.98 -0.09
C LEU A 168 0.74 -20.96 0.74
N ASN A 169 0.69 -21.01 2.07
CA ASN A 169 1.34 -20.05 2.98
C ASN A 169 1.06 -18.60 2.54
N LEU A 170 -0.22 -18.21 2.61
CA LEU A 170 -0.69 -16.88 2.21
C LEU A 170 -0.49 -15.83 3.31
N THR A 171 0.19 -16.20 4.40
CA THR A 171 0.36 -15.36 5.58
C THR A 171 1.52 -14.38 5.37
N ASN A 172 1.19 -13.09 5.36
CA ASN A 172 2.16 -12.00 5.51
C ASN A 172 1.79 -11.17 6.74
N ILE A 173 2.50 -11.41 7.85
CA ILE A 173 2.27 -10.76 9.13
C ILE A 173 2.67 -9.29 9.00
N PRO A 174 1.72 -8.35 9.13
CA PRO A 174 2.03 -6.94 8.99
C PRO A 174 2.87 -6.45 10.17
N SER A 175 3.86 -5.60 9.89
CA SER A 175 4.40 -4.69 10.88
C SER A 175 3.31 -3.72 11.38
N ILE A 176 3.56 -3.02 12.50
CA ILE A 176 2.60 -2.03 13.05
C ILE A 176 2.21 -1.00 11.99
N ARG A 177 3.19 -0.48 11.24
CA ARG A 177 2.96 0.48 10.16
C ARG A 177 2.04 -0.08 9.08
N GLN A 178 2.31 -1.29 8.63
CA GLN A 178 1.50 -1.97 7.62
C GLN A 178 0.07 -2.18 8.12
N LYS A 179 -0.10 -2.61 9.38
CA LYS A 179 -1.42 -2.80 9.98
C LYS A 179 -2.24 -1.50 10.00
N ILE A 180 -1.66 -0.38 10.43
CA ILE A 180 -2.34 0.93 10.45
C ILE A 180 -2.84 1.30 9.04
N VAL A 181 -2.00 1.11 8.02
CA VAL A 181 -2.36 1.41 6.63
C VAL A 181 -3.46 0.48 6.12
N ARG A 182 -3.36 -0.83 6.36
CA ARG A 182 -4.41 -1.81 6.02
C ARG A 182 -5.76 -1.42 6.64
N ASP A 183 -5.78 -1.14 7.94
CA ASP A 183 -6.99 -0.81 8.70
C ASP A 183 -7.63 0.51 8.22
N ARG A 184 -6.85 1.46 7.69
CA ARG A 184 -7.37 2.69 7.10
C ARG A 184 -7.94 2.45 5.71
N ILE A 185 -7.20 1.78 4.83
CA ILE A 185 -7.66 1.47 3.48
C ILE A 185 -9.00 0.72 3.53
N GLU A 186 -9.15 -0.25 4.43
CA GLU A 186 -10.36 -1.08 4.53
C GLU A 186 -11.63 -0.26 4.81
N LYS A 187 -11.50 0.90 5.47
CA LYS A 187 -12.63 1.76 5.86
C LYS A 187 -13.09 2.74 4.79
N HIS A 188 -12.41 2.78 3.64
CA HIS A 188 -12.62 3.83 2.65
C HIS A 188 -13.03 3.29 1.28
N ILE A 189 -13.72 4.15 0.53
CA ILE A 189 -14.03 3.90 -0.88
C ILE A 189 -12.72 3.97 -1.67
N ILE A 190 -12.52 2.95 -2.49
CA ILE A 190 -11.40 2.79 -3.39
C ILE A 190 -11.83 3.27 -4.76
N THR A 191 -11.01 4.13 -5.34
CA THR A 191 -11.22 4.69 -6.68
C THR A 191 -10.01 4.42 -7.57
N PRO A 192 -10.18 4.39 -8.89
CA PRO A 192 -9.05 4.39 -9.81
C PRO A 192 -8.11 5.57 -9.54
N TYR A 193 -6.81 5.31 -9.57
CA TYR A 193 -5.83 6.37 -9.48
C TYR A 193 -5.74 7.13 -10.80
N HIS A 194 -5.89 8.46 -10.72
CA HIS A 194 -5.56 9.38 -11.79
C HIS A 194 -4.36 10.24 -11.35
N ASN A 195 -3.46 10.57 -12.29
CA ASN A 195 -2.23 11.31 -11.97
C ASN A 195 -2.55 12.70 -11.35
N ALA A 196 -1.56 13.34 -10.72
CA ALA A 196 -1.76 14.62 -10.04
C ALA A 196 -2.34 15.74 -10.94
N VAL A 197 -2.02 15.72 -12.24
CA VAL A 197 -2.56 16.69 -13.22
C VAL A 197 -4.05 16.44 -13.47
N GLN A 198 -4.47 15.19 -13.58
CA GLN A 198 -5.88 14.82 -13.71
C GLN A 198 -6.66 15.12 -12.41
N ARG A 199 -6.01 14.99 -11.24
CA ARG A 199 -6.55 15.46 -9.95
C ARG A 199 -6.76 16.97 -9.90
N GLN A 200 -5.97 17.78 -10.62
CA GLN A 200 -6.20 19.24 -10.76
C GLN A 200 -7.45 19.52 -11.62
N VAL A 201 -7.69 18.69 -12.63
CA VAL A 201 -8.87 18.79 -13.50
C VAL A 201 -10.13 18.38 -12.73
N ASP A 202 -10.09 17.29 -11.97
CA ASP A 202 -11.20 16.80 -11.13
C ASP A 202 -11.58 17.78 -10.00
N ARG A 203 -10.67 18.70 -9.61
CA ARG A 203 -10.85 19.69 -8.52
C ARG A 203 -11.05 21.13 -8.98
N GLY A 204 -11.28 21.38 -10.27
CA GLY A 204 -11.43 22.75 -10.76
C GLY A 204 -10.21 23.66 -10.49
N ARG A 205 -8.99 23.10 -10.48
CA ARG A 205 -7.70 23.79 -10.28
C ARG A 205 -7.40 24.32 -8.86
N VAL A 206 -8.09 23.87 -7.81
CA VAL A 206 -7.72 24.23 -6.42
C VAL A 206 -6.95 23.08 -5.78
N PHE A 207 -5.62 23.11 -5.84
CA PHE A 207 -4.78 22.26 -4.99
C PHE A 207 -3.88 23.12 -4.13
N ASP A 208 -4.03 22.97 -2.82
CA ASP A 208 -3.10 23.48 -1.84
C ASP A 208 -2.06 22.39 -1.53
N ASN A 209 -0.80 22.65 -1.85
CA ASN A 209 0.33 21.70 -1.72
C ASN A 209 0.51 21.15 -0.29
N HIS A 210 -0.18 21.74 0.69
CA HIS A 210 -0.16 21.34 2.10
C HIS A 210 -0.83 19.99 2.40
N LEU A 211 -1.79 19.51 1.59
CA LEU A 211 -2.58 18.31 1.94
C LEU A 211 -1.75 17.01 1.97
N PHE A 212 -0.73 16.86 1.12
CA PHE A 212 0.14 15.68 1.10
C PHE A 212 1.07 15.59 2.32
N ASN A 213 1.27 16.71 3.03
CA ASN A 213 2.11 16.80 4.24
C ASN A 213 1.30 16.84 5.54
N ILE A 214 0.00 17.18 5.50
CA ILE A 214 -0.85 17.28 6.69
C ILE A 214 -1.12 15.90 7.30
N HIS A 215 -1.33 14.85 6.48
CA HIS A 215 -1.65 13.52 7.02
C HIS A 215 -0.46 12.80 7.67
N CYS A 216 0.79 13.11 7.30
CA CYS A 216 1.99 12.58 7.96
C CYS A 216 2.14 13.07 9.41
N LYS A 217 1.61 14.26 9.76
CA LYS A 217 1.59 14.74 11.15
C LYS A 217 0.58 13.97 12.00
N TYR A 218 -0.62 13.72 11.49
CA TYR A 218 -1.63 12.90 12.17
C TYR A 218 -1.20 11.45 12.39
N GLU A 219 -0.34 10.90 11.52
CA GLU A 219 0.25 9.57 11.70
C GLU A 219 1.28 9.49 12.83
N LEU A 220 1.97 10.60 13.16
CA LEU A 220 2.89 10.67 14.30
C LEU A 220 2.16 10.64 15.64
N ASP A 221 1.04 11.37 15.74
CA ASP A 221 0.22 11.41 16.96
C ASP A 221 -0.44 10.05 17.21
N PHE A 222 -0.95 9.40 16.16
CA PHE A 222 -1.55 8.07 16.27
C PHE A 222 -0.51 6.95 16.48
N PHE A 223 0.70 7.08 15.93
CA PHE A 223 1.80 6.14 16.23
C PHE A 223 2.32 6.32 17.66
N ALA A 224 2.39 7.56 18.16
CA ALA A 224 2.71 7.81 19.56
C ALA A 224 1.66 7.18 20.47
N ASP A 225 0.37 7.35 20.16
CA ASP A 225 -0.73 6.75 20.90
C ASP A 225 -0.72 5.21 20.82
N TYR A 226 -0.55 4.62 19.62
CA TYR A 226 -0.44 3.17 19.44
C TYR A 226 0.81 2.60 20.12
N LYS A 227 1.98 3.25 20.03
CA LYS A 227 3.22 2.82 20.70
C LYS A 227 3.12 2.91 22.23
N ASN A 228 2.39 3.90 22.74
CA ASN A 228 2.18 4.10 24.17
C ASN A 228 1.13 3.10 24.71
N ASN A 229 0.11 2.76 23.92
CA ASN A 229 -0.96 1.84 24.30
C ASN A 229 -0.71 0.37 23.91
N SER A 230 0.25 0.08 23.03
CA SER A 230 0.62 -1.29 22.60
C SER A 230 1.72 -1.93 23.44
N ARG A 231 2.08 -1.37 24.60
CA ARG A 231 3.08 -1.95 25.51
C ARG A 231 2.50 -3.14 26.30
N SER A 232 2.12 -4.21 25.61
CA SER A 232 2.20 -5.53 26.20
C SER A 232 3.60 -6.06 25.93
N SER A 233 4.42 -6.19 26.97
CA SER A 233 5.75 -6.75 26.86
C SER A 233 5.68 -8.17 26.27
N LYS A 234 6.79 -8.69 25.75
CA LYS A 234 6.89 -10.11 25.33
C LYS A 234 6.46 -11.05 26.48
N TYR A 235 6.72 -10.64 27.72
CA TYR A 235 6.29 -11.32 28.95
C TYR A 235 4.77 -11.33 29.14
N ASP A 236 4.08 -10.21 28.91
CA ASP A 236 2.61 -10.13 29.04
C ASP A 236 1.90 -10.99 28.01
N ARG A 237 2.47 -11.08 26.80
CA ARG A 237 1.98 -11.99 25.76
C ARG A 237 2.20 -13.47 26.11
N LEU A 238 3.33 -13.80 26.75
CA LEU A 238 3.63 -15.17 27.18
C LEU A 238 2.76 -15.62 28.38
N ARG A 239 2.49 -14.73 29.36
CA ARG A 239 1.60 -15.03 30.50
C ARG A 239 0.13 -15.23 30.11
N ARG A 240 -0.35 -14.60 29.02
CA ARG A 240 -1.72 -14.80 28.52
C ARG A 240 -1.91 -16.15 27.84
N VAL A 241 -0.84 -16.73 27.30
CA VAL A 241 -0.88 -18.03 26.58
C VAL A 241 -0.58 -19.18 27.53
N ASP A 242 0.26 -18.97 28.55
CA ASP A 242 0.59 -19.97 29.57
C ASP A 242 0.87 -19.27 30.93
N PRO A 243 -0.14 -19.12 31.80
CA PRO A 243 -0.02 -18.37 33.06
C PRO A 243 0.98 -18.96 34.06
N GLN A 244 1.33 -20.24 33.93
CA GLN A 244 2.16 -20.96 34.91
C GLN A 244 3.66 -20.97 34.55
N LYS A 245 4.03 -20.45 33.38
CA LYS A 245 5.42 -20.51 32.91
C LYS A 245 6.29 -19.42 33.54
N THR A 246 7.08 -19.76 34.55
CA THR A 246 8.13 -18.89 35.10
C THR A 246 9.32 -18.78 34.15
N ILE A 247 9.56 -17.60 33.58
CA ILE A 247 10.76 -17.31 32.78
C ILE A 247 11.76 -16.57 33.67
N LYS A 248 12.93 -17.18 33.91
CA LYS A 248 14.06 -16.54 34.59
C LYS A 248 14.95 -15.84 33.56
N GLY A 249 15.22 -14.55 33.74
CA GLY A 249 16.20 -13.82 32.94
C GLY A 249 16.58 -12.46 33.52
N ARG A 250 17.89 -12.26 33.71
CA ARG A 250 18.58 -11.03 34.18
C ARG A 250 18.69 -9.99 33.05
N TRP A 251 18.74 -8.72 33.46
CA TRP A 251 18.81 -7.50 32.65
C TRP A 251 20.07 -7.38 31.80
#